data_AF-A0A352PNG4-F1
#
_entry.id   AF-A0A352PNG4-F1
#
_cell.length_a   1.000
_cell.length_b   1.000
_cell.length_c   1.000
_cell.angle_alpha   90.00
_cell.angle_beta   90.00
_cell.angle_gamma   90.00
#
_symmetry.space_group_name_H-M   'P 1'
#
loop_
_entity.id
_entity.type
_entity.pdbx_description
1 polymer ?
#
loop_
_entity_poly.entity_id
_entity_poly.type
_entity_poly.pdbx_seq_one_letter_code
_entity_poly.pdbx_strand_id
1 'polypeptide(L)'
;MENTDKNELFSKNIKYMRKKMNLKQEELAEKLYVTPQAVSKWETCKSIPDVKMLITISNLFKVSVDQLLNEDLELSNKEETEQEVELAEEIEVENNVNIIRNILVFNKKGKSYKAFLITSILFFIFFAAVIPTAFFPYDIYTVVVLIVAAILNTIIFAYQINIMCHLNEVGKTYLSSTIEHRKMISKICLPINFALIIFETAVYFILLDYPDNSMLFYHLYLIISLSLLSITESLNYVYYDQALQDAERI
;
A
#
# COMPACT_ATOMS: atom_id res chain seq x y z
N MET A 1 -5.61 -51.29 -28.13
CA MET A 1 -6.65 -50.52 -27.42
C MET A 1 -6.32 -49.03 -27.45
N GLU A 2 -5.06 -48.63 -27.24
CA GLU A 2 -4.60 -47.23 -27.24
C GLU A 2 -4.93 -46.37 -28.48
N ASN A 3 -5.03 -46.97 -29.68
CA ASN A 3 -5.31 -46.23 -30.92
C ASN A 3 -6.80 -45.95 -31.14
N THR A 4 -7.71 -46.64 -30.43
CA THR A 4 -9.17 -46.44 -30.60
C THR A 4 -9.64 -45.20 -29.84
N ASP A 5 -9.05 -44.96 -28.66
CA ASP A 5 -9.42 -43.84 -27.78
C ASP A 5 -9.04 -42.48 -28.40
N LYS A 6 -7.88 -42.41 -29.09
CA LYS A 6 -7.44 -41.20 -29.81
C LYS A 6 -8.36 -40.85 -30.97
N ASN A 7 -8.92 -41.85 -31.65
CA ASN A 7 -9.83 -41.64 -32.77
C ASN A 7 -11.16 -41.06 -32.31
N GLU A 8 -11.65 -41.52 -31.16
CA GLU A 8 -12.89 -41.04 -30.56
C GLU A 8 -12.73 -39.60 -30.04
N LEU A 9 -11.60 -39.31 -29.38
CA LEU A 9 -11.27 -37.98 -28.89
C LEU A 9 -11.12 -36.96 -30.03
N PHE A 10 -10.38 -37.31 -31.09
CA PHE A 10 -10.24 -36.47 -32.28
C PHE A 10 -11.59 -36.13 -32.90
N SER A 11 -12.43 -37.15 -33.11
CA SER A 11 -13.78 -37.01 -33.69
C SER A 11 -14.68 -36.08 -32.87
N LYS A 12 -14.60 -36.19 -31.54
CA LYS A 12 -15.27 -35.28 -30.61
C LYS A 12 -14.74 -33.84 -30.75
N ASN A 13 -13.43 -33.67 -30.75
CA ASN A 13 -12.76 -32.37 -30.83
C ASN A 13 -13.05 -31.63 -32.14
N ILE A 14 -12.94 -32.29 -33.31
CA ILE A 14 -13.24 -31.65 -34.61
C ILE A 14 -14.70 -31.20 -34.69
N LYS A 15 -15.63 -32.02 -34.18
CA LYS A 15 -17.05 -31.70 -34.13
C LYS A 15 -17.33 -30.53 -33.19
N TYR A 16 -16.69 -30.52 -32.02
CA TYR A 16 -16.76 -29.43 -31.06
C TYR A 16 -16.26 -28.12 -31.67
N MET A 17 -15.05 -28.10 -32.23
CA MET A 17 -14.45 -26.90 -32.82
C MET A 17 -15.25 -26.40 -34.03
N ARG A 18 -15.78 -27.29 -34.88
CA ARG A 18 -16.68 -26.91 -35.97
C ARG A 18 -17.92 -26.17 -35.44
N LYS A 19 -18.56 -26.72 -34.42
CA LYS A 19 -19.73 -26.10 -33.79
C LYS A 19 -19.39 -24.78 -33.10
N LYS A 20 -18.22 -24.68 -32.45
CA LYS A 20 -17.71 -23.44 -31.84
C LYS A 20 -17.55 -22.32 -32.88
N MET A 21 -17.22 -22.67 -34.12
CA MET A 21 -17.16 -21.73 -35.25
C MET A 21 -18.49 -21.55 -36.01
N ASN A 22 -19.60 -22.17 -35.55
CA ASN A 22 -20.91 -22.16 -36.19
C ASN A 22 -20.93 -22.65 -37.65
N LEU A 23 -20.06 -23.61 -38.00
CA LEU A 23 -19.97 -24.14 -39.35
C LEU A 23 -20.82 -25.41 -39.55
N LYS A 24 -21.41 -25.58 -40.73
CA LYS A 24 -21.93 -26.86 -41.23
C LYS A 24 -20.79 -27.77 -41.69
N GLN A 25 -21.07 -29.07 -41.87
CA GLN A 25 -20.05 -30.02 -42.32
C GLN A 25 -19.53 -29.66 -43.72
N GLU A 26 -20.42 -29.19 -44.59
CA GLU A 26 -20.10 -28.73 -45.94
C GLU A 26 -19.17 -27.52 -45.92
N GLU A 27 -19.44 -26.55 -45.04
CA GLU A 27 -18.65 -25.32 -44.91
C GLU A 27 -17.25 -25.60 -44.33
N LEU A 28 -17.14 -26.56 -43.39
CA LEU A 28 -15.84 -27.02 -42.92
C LEU A 28 -15.07 -27.76 -44.02
N ALA A 29 -15.76 -28.57 -44.82
CA ALA A 29 -15.15 -29.30 -45.92
C ALA A 29 -14.60 -28.35 -47.00
N GLU A 30 -15.34 -27.29 -47.33
CA GLU A 30 -14.90 -26.23 -48.24
C GLU A 30 -13.63 -25.53 -47.72
N LYS A 31 -13.59 -25.18 -46.42
CA LYS A 31 -12.42 -24.54 -45.80
C LYS A 31 -11.17 -25.43 -45.78
N LEU A 32 -11.36 -26.74 -45.70
CA LEU A 32 -10.29 -27.72 -45.68
C LEU A 32 -9.96 -28.29 -47.07
N TYR A 33 -10.65 -27.84 -48.12
CA TYR A 33 -10.53 -28.35 -49.50
C TYR A 33 -10.71 -29.88 -49.60
N VAL A 34 -11.69 -30.41 -48.86
CA VAL A 34 -12.07 -31.84 -48.87
C VAL A 34 -13.55 -32.01 -49.16
N THR A 35 -13.99 -33.27 -49.32
CA THR A 35 -15.41 -33.55 -49.52
C THR A 35 -16.17 -33.55 -48.19
N PRO A 36 -17.47 -33.16 -48.17
CA PRO A 36 -18.29 -33.25 -46.96
C PRO A 36 -18.35 -34.66 -46.36
N GLN A 37 -18.25 -35.71 -47.20
CA GLN A 37 -18.19 -37.09 -46.74
C GLN A 37 -16.91 -37.39 -45.93
N ALA A 38 -15.79 -36.74 -46.24
CA ALA A 38 -14.56 -36.89 -45.46
C ALA A 38 -14.73 -36.34 -44.04
N VAL A 39 -15.25 -35.11 -43.92
CA VAL A 39 -15.58 -34.49 -42.62
C VAL A 39 -16.58 -35.33 -41.83
N SER A 40 -17.63 -35.83 -42.49
CA SER A 40 -18.62 -36.71 -41.85
C SER A 40 -18.00 -38.00 -41.29
N LYS A 41 -17.04 -38.61 -42.02
CA LYS A 41 -16.32 -39.79 -41.55
C LYS A 41 -15.42 -39.48 -40.35
N TRP A 42 -14.78 -38.32 -40.34
CA TRP A 42 -13.96 -37.86 -39.22
C TRP A 42 -14.79 -37.65 -37.95
N GLU A 43 -15.95 -36.99 -38.06
CA GLU A 43 -16.87 -36.72 -36.94
C GLU A 43 -17.67 -37.95 -36.46
N THR A 44 -17.59 -39.07 -37.18
CA THR A 44 -18.26 -40.34 -36.82
C THR A 44 -17.26 -41.44 -36.46
N CYS A 45 -16.00 -41.08 -36.21
CA CYS A 45 -14.91 -42.00 -35.87
C CYS A 45 -14.64 -43.09 -36.94
N LYS A 46 -15.12 -42.91 -38.18
CA LYS A 46 -14.99 -43.91 -39.26
C LYS A 46 -13.62 -43.87 -39.95
N SER A 47 -12.93 -42.74 -39.87
CA SER A 47 -11.56 -42.57 -40.37
C SER A 47 -10.90 -41.37 -39.69
N ILE A 48 -9.57 -41.27 -39.80
CA ILE A 48 -8.80 -40.08 -39.39
C ILE A 48 -8.15 -39.45 -40.63
N PRO A 49 -8.01 -38.11 -40.68
CA PRO A 49 -7.22 -37.43 -41.70
C PRO A 49 -5.74 -37.84 -41.69
N ASP A 50 -5.03 -37.62 -42.80
CA ASP A 50 -3.58 -37.79 -42.81
C ASP A 50 -2.87 -36.70 -41.99
N VAL A 51 -1.56 -36.88 -41.77
CA VAL A 51 -0.75 -35.94 -40.96
C VAL A 51 -0.79 -34.52 -41.52
N LYS A 52 -0.77 -34.36 -42.84
CA LYS A 52 -0.84 -33.03 -43.47
C LYS A 52 -2.18 -32.35 -43.18
N MET A 53 -3.27 -33.10 -43.28
CA MET A 53 -4.61 -32.61 -43.00
C MET A 53 -4.81 -32.34 -41.51
N LEU A 54 -4.25 -33.14 -40.60
CA LEU A 54 -4.23 -32.85 -39.17
C LEU A 54 -3.56 -31.49 -38.87
N ILE A 55 -2.43 -31.21 -39.51
CA ILE A 55 -1.76 -29.90 -39.40
C ILE A 55 -2.68 -28.78 -39.91
N THR A 56 -3.32 -28.95 -41.07
CA THR A 56 -4.26 -27.97 -41.62
C THR A 56 -5.44 -27.70 -40.68
N ILE A 57 -6.02 -28.76 -40.11
CA ILE A 57 -7.13 -28.66 -39.15
C ILE A 57 -6.67 -27.93 -37.88
N SER A 58 -5.50 -28.29 -37.35
CA SER A 58 -4.93 -27.64 -36.17
C SER A 58 -4.72 -26.13 -36.38
N ASN A 59 -4.22 -25.74 -37.56
CA ASN A 59 -4.04 -24.34 -37.94
C ASN A 59 -5.38 -23.60 -38.11
N LEU A 60 -6.38 -24.25 -38.72
CA LEU A 60 -7.71 -23.66 -38.90
C LEU A 60 -8.36 -23.34 -37.54
N PHE A 61 -8.24 -24.26 -36.60
CA PHE A 61 -8.85 -24.16 -35.27
C PHE A 61 -7.96 -23.46 -34.23
N LYS A 62 -6.72 -23.11 -34.60
CA LYS A 62 -5.72 -22.48 -33.73
C LYS A 62 -5.44 -23.28 -32.46
N VAL A 63 -5.38 -24.60 -32.59
CA VAL A 63 -4.97 -25.53 -31.52
C VAL A 63 -3.79 -26.33 -32.01
N SER A 64 -3.00 -26.91 -31.11
CA SER A 64 -1.93 -27.81 -31.52
C SER A 64 -2.49 -29.16 -31.98
N VAL A 65 -1.75 -29.89 -32.82
CA VAL A 65 -2.13 -31.26 -33.21
C VAL A 65 -2.18 -32.17 -31.98
N ASP A 66 -1.33 -31.92 -30.98
CA ASP A 66 -1.30 -32.68 -29.74
C ASP A 66 -2.59 -32.50 -28.94
N GLN A 67 -3.02 -31.24 -28.76
CA GLN A 67 -4.30 -30.91 -28.11
C GLN A 67 -5.49 -31.55 -28.84
N LEU A 68 -5.46 -31.51 -30.18
CA LEU A 68 -6.53 -32.06 -31.00
C LEU A 68 -6.69 -33.59 -30.86
N LEU A 69 -5.62 -34.31 -30.50
CA LEU A 69 -5.58 -35.76 -30.42
C LEU A 69 -5.56 -36.32 -28.99
N ASN A 70 -5.06 -35.56 -28.02
CA ASN A 70 -4.77 -36.03 -26.67
C ASN A 70 -5.54 -35.27 -25.58
N GLU A 71 -6.18 -34.14 -25.87
CA GLU A 71 -6.93 -33.35 -24.90
C GLU A 71 -8.43 -33.29 -25.25
N ASP A 72 -9.29 -33.16 -24.24
CA ASP A 72 -10.71 -32.90 -24.45
C ASP A 72 -10.95 -31.38 -24.53
N LEU A 73 -11.05 -30.87 -25.76
CA LEU A 73 -11.16 -29.42 -26.02
C LEU A 73 -12.47 -28.81 -25.51
N GLU A 74 -13.51 -29.63 -25.32
CA GLU A 74 -14.77 -29.15 -24.78
C GLU A 74 -14.71 -28.97 -23.25
N LEU A 75 -14.04 -29.90 -22.56
CA LEU A 75 -13.89 -29.85 -21.11
C LEU A 75 -12.90 -28.77 -20.69
N SER A 76 -11.73 -28.70 -21.32
CA SER A 76 -10.71 -27.67 -21.04
C SER A 76 -11.26 -26.25 -21.15
N ASN A 77 -12.02 -25.95 -22.21
CA ASN A 77 -12.62 -24.61 -22.36
C ASN A 77 -13.68 -24.30 -21.28
N LYS A 78 -14.43 -25.31 -20.78
CA LYS A 78 -15.36 -25.10 -19.66
C LYS A 78 -14.61 -24.77 -18.38
N GLU A 79 -13.55 -25.52 -18.08
CA GLU A 79 -12.70 -25.29 -16.90
C GLU A 79 -12.01 -23.91 -16.96
N GLU A 80 -11.49 -23.51 -18.12
CA GLU A 80 -10.92 -22.17 -18.33
C GLU A 80 -11.97 -21.06 -18.09
N THR A 81 -13.19 -21.24 -18.60
CA THR A 81 -14.27 -20.26 -18.42
C THR A 81 -14.69 -20.14 -16.94
N GLU A 82 -14.77 -21.27 -16.22
CA GLU A 82 -15.11 -21.29 -14.79
C GLU A 82 -14.02 -20.60 -13.95
N GLN A 83 -12.74 -20.84 -14.27
CA GLN A 83 -11.60 -20.17 -13.62
C GLN A 83 -11.57 -18.66 -13.88
N GLU A 84 -11.89 -18.21 -15.10
CA GLU A 84 -11.96 -16.79 -15.43
C GLU A 84 -13.07 -16.06 -14.63
N VAL A 85 -14.21 -16.71 -14.42
CA VAL A 85 -15.31 -16.15 -13.61
C VAL A 85 -14.92 -16.09 -12.13
N GLU A 86 -14.35 -17.17 -11.58
CA GLU A 86 -13.91 -17.20 -10.18
C GLU A 86 -12.83 -16.15 -9.88
N LEU A 87 -11.86 -16.00 -10.79
CA LEU A 87 -10.82 -14.98 -10.68
C LEU A 87 -11.40 -13.55 -10.77
N ALA A 88 -12.38 -13.32 -11.64
CA ALA A 88 -13.03 -12.02 -11.76
C ALA A 88 -13.80 -11.64 -10.48
N GLU A 89 -14.49 -12.61 -9.88
CA GLU A 89 -15.19 -12.42 -8.59
C GLU A 89 -14.19 -12.13 -7.45
N GLU A 90 -13.07 -12.85 -7.39
CA GLU A 90 -12.02 -12.62 -6.38
C GLU A 90 -11.41 -11.22 -6.50
N ILE A 91 -11.10 -10.78 -7.72
CA ILE A 91 -10.58 -9.43 -8.00
C ILE A 91 -11.60 -8.35 -7.58
N GLU A 92 -12.89 -8.55 -7.84
CA GLU A 92 -13.93 -7.59 -7.45
C GLU A 92 -14.09 -7.49 -5.93
N VAL A 93 -14.08 -8.64 -5.23
CA VAL A 93 -14.11 -8.68 -3.76
C VAL A 93 -12.88 -7.97 -3.17
N GLU A 94 -11.69 -8.24 -3.68
CA GLU A 94 -10.46 -7.61 -3.20
C GLU A 94 -10.48 -6.08 -3.41
N ASN A 95 -10.92 -5.62 -4.58
CA ASN A 95 -11.08 -4.20 -4.88
C ASN A 95 -12.04 -3.50 -3.90
N ASN A 96 -13.20 -4.12 -3.63
CA ASN A 96 -14.19 -3.58 -2.70
C ASN A 96 -13.66 -3.52 -1.26
N VAL A 97 -12.95 -4.55 -0.80
CA VAL A 97 -12.30 -4.56 0.51
C VAL A 97 -11.24 -3.46 0.60
N ASN A 98 -10.45 -3.23 -0.46
CA ASN A 98 -9.45 -2.18 -0.51
C ASN A 98 -10.06 -0.77 -0.42
N ILE A 99 -11.20 -0.53 -1.06
CA ILE A 99 -11.94 0.75 -0.97
C ILE A 99 -12.43 1.01 0.45
N ILE A 100 -13.08 0.02 1.08
CA ILE A 100 -13.58 0.15 2.47
C ILE A 100 -12.42 0.42 3.42
N ARG A 101 -11.31 -0.33 3.28
CA ARG A 101 -10.10 -0.11 4.08
C ARG A 101 -9.57 1.31 3.91
N ASN A 102 -9.52 1.83 2.68
CA ASN A 102 -9.11 3.19 2.39
C ASN A 102 -9.99 4.24 3.08
N ILE A 103 -11.31 4.08 3.01
CA ILE A 103 -12.26 5.00 3.65
C ILE A 103 -12.10 4.98 5.17
N LEU A 104 -11.96 3.79 5.78
CA LEU A 104 -11.78 3.65 7.22
C LEU A 104 -10.47 4.28 7.71
N VAL A 105 -9.38 4.05 6.97
CA VAL A 105 -8.06 4.65 7.27
C VAL A 105 -8.12 6.17 7.13
N PHE A 106 -8.73 6.69 6.06
CA PHE A 106 -8.88 8.13 5.83
C PHE A 106 -9.69 8.79 6.95
N ASN A 107 -10.79 8.18 7.37
CA ASN A 107 -11.63 8.67 8.47
C ASN A 107 -10.86 8.68 9.80
N LYS A 108 -10.07 7.64 10.09
CA LYS A 108 -9.21 7.59 11.28
C LYS A 108 -8.11 8.67 11.25
N LYS A 109 -7.48 8.89 10.09
CA LYS A 109 -6.48 9.97 9.88
C LYS A 109 -7.07 11.36 10.09
N GLY A 110 -8.27 11.60 9.55
CA GLY A 110 -8.96 12.88 9.71
C GLY A 110 -9.25 13.22 11.18
N LYS A 111 -9.60 12.23 12.01
CA LYS A 111 -9.79 12.43 13.45
C LYS A 111 -8.48 12.76 14.17
N SER A 112 -7.40 12.03 13.88
CA SER A 112 -6.10 12.26 14.52
C SER A 112 -5.47 13.61 14.12
N TYR A 113 -5.59 14.01 12.85
CA TYR A 113 -5.10 15.33 12.40
C TYR A 113 -5.87 16.49 13.06
N LYS A 114 -7.20 16.36 13.19
CA LYS A 114 -8.01 17.36 13.92
C LYS A 114 -7.60 17.45 15.39
N ALA A 115 -7.34 16.33 16.06
CA ALA A 115 -6.84 16.32 17.43
C ALA A 115 -5.48 17.01 17.55
N PHE A 116 -4.56 16.74 16.61
CA PHE A 116 -3.24 17.39 16.55
C PHE A 116 -3.33 18.91 16.33
N LEU A 117 -4.22 19.36 15.44
CA LEU A 117 -4.44 20.81 15.22
C LEU A 117 -5.00 21.49 16.47
N ILE A 118 -5.98 20.88 17.13
CA ILE A 118 -6.58 21.44 18.35
C ILE A 118 -5.53 21.55 19.47
N THR A 119 -4.73 20.51 19.70
CA THR A 119 -3.67 20.56 20.73
C THR A 119 -2.61 21.60 20.41
N SER A 120 -2.24 21.76 19.14
CA SER A 120 -1.29 22.79 18.70
C SER A 120 -1.83 24.21 18.92
N ILE A 121 -3.12 24.45 18.64
CA ILE A 121 -3.75 25.76 18.88
C ILE A 121 -3.80 26.07 20.39
N LEU A 122 -4.19 25.10 21.21
CA LEU A 122 -4.22 25.25 22.67
C LEU A 122 -2.81 25.54 23.24
N PHE A 123 -1.78 24.93 22.66
CA PHE A 123 -0.39 25.19 23.01
C PHE A 123 0.01 26.66 22.76
N PHE A 124 -0.28 27.21 21.58
CA PHE A 124 0.03 28.62 21.28
C PHE A 124 -0.74 29.60 22.17
N ILE A 125 -1.99 29.29 22.52
CA ILE A 125 -2.78 30.10 23.45
C ILE A 125 -2.14 30.12 24.85
N PHE A 126 -1.70 28.96 25.34
CA PHE A 126 -0.99 28.87 26.62
C PHE A 126 0.31 29.68 26.60
N PHE A 127 1.11 29.57 25.54
CA PHE A 127 2.36 30.33 25.39
C PHE A 127 2.12 31.84 25.38
N ALA A 128 1.11 32.29 24.63
CA ALA A 128 0.71 33.70 24.58
C ALA A 128 0.28 34.24 25.96
N ALA A 129 -0.28 33.40 26.83
CA ALA A 129 -0.64 33.77 28.19
C ALA A 129 0.56 33.82 29.15
N VAL A 130 1.65 33.11 28.84
CA VAL A 130 2.89 33.08 29.65
C VAL A 130 3.83 34.23 29.28
N ILE A 131 3.89 34.66 28.01
CA ILE A 131 4.78 35.76 27.57
C ILE A 131 4.68 37.03 28.45
N PRO A 132 3.48 37.52 28.85
CA PRO A 132 3.38 38.71 29.69
C PRO A 132 4.05 38.57 31.05
N THR A 133 4.15 37.35 31.62
CA THR A 133 4.76 37.15 32.94
C THR A 133 6.28 37.33 32.91
N ALA A 134 6.91 37.19 31.74
CA ALA A 134 8.34 37.39 31.55
C ALA A 134 8.78 38.87 31.64
N PHE A 135 7.83 39.81 31.64
CA PHE A 135 8.08 41.26 31.78
C PHE A 135 7.88 41.78 33.22
N PHE A 136 7.44 40.92 34.14
CA PHE A 136 7.33 41.23 35.57
C PHE A 136 8.62 40.79 36.29
N PRO A 137 8.96 41.38 37.46
CA PRO A 137 10.16 41.01 38.19
C PRO A 137 10.19 39.50 38.48
N TYR A 138 11.33 38.84 38.20
CA TYR A 138 11.48 37.40 38.31
C TYR A 138 11.52 36.95 39.78
N ASP A 139 10.35 36.88 40.41
CA ASP A 139 10.17 36.26 41.71
C ASP A 139 10.08 34.72 41.57
N ILE A 140 10.20 34.01 42.69
CA ILE A 140 10.17 32.54 42.70
C ILE A 140 8.91 31.97 42.05
N TYR A 141 7.80 32.72 42.04
CA TYR A 141 6.55 32.31 41.42
C TYR A 141 6.63 32.33 39.89
N THR A 142 7.17 33.38 39.28
CA THR A 142 7.39 33.43 37.82
C THR A 142 8.27 32.27 37.35
N VAL A 143 9.30 31.95 38.12
CA VAL A 143 10.24 30.87 37.81
C VAL A 143 9.56 29.50 37.90
N VAL A 144 8.78 29.25 38.95
CA VAL A 144 7.99 28.00 39.09
C VAL A 144 6.98 27.85 37.95
N VAL A 145 6.31 28.93 37.55
CA VAL A 145 5.36 28.91 36.43
C VAL A 145 6.04 28.55 35.11
N LEU A 146 7.26 29.06 34.85
CA LEU A 146 8.03 28.74 33.66
C LEU A 146 8.48 27.27 33.63
N ILE A 147 8.89 26.68 34.77
CA ILE A 147 9.25 25.26 34.86
C ILE A 147 8.03 24.37 34.58
N VAL A 148 6.88 24.68 35.21
CA VAL A 148 5.64 23.91 35.00
C VAL A 148 5.19 23.99 33.54
N ALA A 149 5.28 25.18 32.93
CA ALA A 149 4.99 25.38 31.52
C ALA A 149 5.91 24.52 30.61
N ALA A 150 7.21 24.45 30.91
CA ALA A 150 8.15 23.64 30.15
C ALA A 150 7.86 22.14 30.27
N ILE A 151 7.56 21.64 31.47
CA ILE A 151 7.21 20.22 31.69
C ILE A 151 5.94 19.85 30.92
N LEU A 152 4.90 20.67 31.00
CA LEU A 152 3.66 20.45 30.26
C LEU A 152 3.90 20.45 28.75
N ASN A 153 4.78 21.32 28.25
CA ASN A 153 5.16 21.35 26.85
C ASN A 153 5.83 20.05 26.40
N THR A 154 6.82 19.55 27.16
CA THR A 154 7.48 18.26 26.84
C THR A 154 6.48 17.11 26.78
N ILE A 155 5.47 17.07 27.68
CA ILE A 155 4.43 16.03 27.69
C ILE A 155 3.51 16.14 26.47
N ILE A 156 3.03 17.34 26.14
CA ILE A 156 2.15 17.56 24.98
C ILE A 156 2.89 17.18 23.69
N PHE A 157 4.17 17.51 23.60
CA PHE A 157 4.98 17.20 22.45
C PHE A 157 5.26 15.69 22.30
N ALA A 158 5.58 15.00 23.39
CA ALA A 158 5.72 13.53 23.38
C ALA A 158 4.42 12.84 22.93
N TYR A 159 3.27 13.37 23.35
CA TYR A 159 1.96 12.87 22.91
C TYR A 159 1.72 13.10 21.41
N GLN A 160 2.15 14.25 20.87
CA GLN A 160 2.08 14.53 19.44
C GLN A 160 2.95 13.58 18.60
N ILE A 161 4.16 13.26 19.06
CA ILE A 161 5.02 12.25 18.42
C ILE A 161 4.36 10.87 18.47
N ASN A 162 3.79 10.47 19.61
CA ASN A 162 3.13 9.18 19.74
C ASN A 162 1.94 9.04 18.76
N ILE A 163 1.11 10.08 18.62
CA ILE A 163 0.04 10.11 17.61
C ILE A 163 0.62 9.98 16.19
N MET A 164 1.71 10.67 15.87
CA MET A 164 2.37 10.59 14.56
C MET A 164 2.93 9.18 14.27
N CYS A 165 3.58 8.55 15.26
CA CYS A 165 4.08 7.17 15.15
C CYS A 165 2.93 6.15 14.97
N HIS A 166 1.84 6.29 15.73
CA HIS A 166 0.67 5.42 15.59
C HIS A 166 -0.02 5.61 14.23
N LEU A 167 -0.09 6.85 13.71
CA LEU A 167 -0.62 7.09 12.37
C LEU A 167 0.27 6.46 11.28
N ASN A 168 1.57 6.36 11.52
CA ASN A 168 2.52 5.70 10.61
C ASN A 168 2.36 4.17 10.60
N GLU A 169 2.19 3.51 11.75
CA GLU A 169 1.89 2.07 11.79
C GLU A 169 0.61 1.71 11.03
N VAL A 170 -0.43 2.53 11.19
CA VAL A 170 -1.68 2.40 10.42
C VAL A 170 -1.47 2.73 8.93
N GLY A 171 -0.45 3.52 8.60
CA GLY A 171 -0.12 4.00 7.26
C GLY A 171 0.78 3.10 6.42
N LYS A 172 1.43 2.07 6.99
CA LYS A 172 2.36 1.15 6.28
C LYS A 172 1.75 0.41 5.07
N THR A 173 0.44 0.44 4.90
CA THR A 173 -0.25 -0.08 3.70
C THR A 173 -0.24 0.88 2.50
N TYR A 174 0.18 2.15 2.67
CA TYR A 174 0.11 3.19 1.64
C TYR A 174 1.39 4.05 1.59
N LEU A 175 2.31 3.69 0.70
CA LEU A 175 3.61 4.35 0.47
C LEU A 175 3.51 5.88 0.29
N SER A 176 2.47 6.38 -0.40
CA SER A 176 2.29 7.82 -0.65
C SER A 176 1.99 8.61 0.63
N SER A 177 1.27 8.02 1.58
CA SER A 177 0.93 8.66 2.85
C SER A 177 2.12 8.74 3.79
N THR A 178 3.01 7.75 3.75
CA THR A 178 4.26 7.75 4.54
C THR A 178 5.17 8.90 4.08
N ILE A 179 5.21 9.17 2.77
CA ILE A 179 5.99 10.27 2.18
C ILE A 179 5.46 11.65 2.61
N GLU A 180 4.14 11.87 2.60
CA GLU A 180 3.57 13.15 3.03
C GLU A 180 3.78 13.42 4.52
N HIS A 181 3.63 12.40 5.37
CA HIS A 181 3.93 12.52 6.80
C HIS A 181 5.41 12.84 7.05
N ARG A 182 6.33 12.21 6.33
CA ARG A 182 7.76 12.55 6.39
C ARG A 182 8.03 14.00 6.00
N LYS A 183 7.40 14.49 4.92
CA LYS A 183 7.52 15.89 4.50
C LYS A 183 7.01 16.85 5.57
N MET A 184 5.91 16.52 6.24
CA MET A 184 5.38 17.32 7.34
C MET A 184 6.37 17.36 8.51
N ILE A 185 6.91 16.20 8.92
CA ILE A 185 7.88 16.13 10.02
C ILE A 185 9.15 16.93 9.69
N SER A 186 9.72 16.75 8.49
CA SER A 186 10.98 17.42 8.14
C SER A 186 10.81 18.93 7.90
N LYS A 187 9.69 19.36 7.31
CA LYS A 187 9.47 20.78 6.96
C LYS A 187 8.83 21.62 8.07
N ILE A 188 8.13 20.99 9.02
CA ILE A 188 7.36 21.72 10.03
C ILE A 188 7.80 21.35 11.45
N CYS A 189 7.77 20.06 11.81
CA CYS A 189 8.07 19.67 13.20
C CYS A 189 9.54 19.87 13.56
N LEU A 190 10.47 19.49 12.68
CA LEU A 190 11.91 19.61 12.93
C LEU A 190 12.32 21.07 13.18
N PRO A 191 11.94 22.05 12.32
CA PRO A 191 12.26 23.46 12.55
C PRO A 191 11.69 24.02 13.86
N ILE A 192 10.46 23.62 14.23
CA ILE A 192 9.83 24.05 15.50
C ILE A 192 10.64 23.53 16.69
N ASN A 193 11.10 22.27 16.66
CA ASN A 193 11.93 21.71 17.71
C ASN A 193 13.28 22.40 17.85
N PHE A 194 13.95 22.71 16.74
CA PHE A 194 15.19 23.48 16.78
C PHE A 194 14.96 24.86 17.41
N ALA A 195 13.87 25.53 17.06
CA ALA A 195 13.51 26.82 17.65
C ALA A 195 13.23 26.72 19.17
N LEU A 196 12.57 25.65 19.62
CA LEU A 196 12.32 25.38 21.03
C LEU A 196 13.62 25.16 21.81
N ILE A 197 14.57 24.38 21.29
CA ILE A 197 15.87 24.20 21.95
C ILE A 197 16.64 25.51 22.04
N ILE A 198 16.63 26.32 20.98
CA ILE A 198 17.26 27.65 21.01
C ILE A 198 16.63 28.52 22.10
N PHE A 199 15.31 28.46 22.26
CA PHE A 199 14.61 29.17 23.32
C PHE A 199 14.97 28.65 24.72
N GLU A 200 14.95 27.34 24.94
CA GLU A 200 15.30 26.70 26.22
C GLU A 200 16.74 27.01 26.64
N THR A 201 17.67 26.96 25.68
CA THR A 201 19.07 27.34 25.91
C THR A 201 19.23 28.83 26.21
N ALA A 202 18.48 29.72 25.54
CA ALA A 202 18.48 31.14 25.88
C ALA A 202 17.98 31.40 27.31
N VAL A 203 16.89 30.72 27.73
CA VAL A 203 16.39 30.78 29.11
C VAL A 203 17.43 30.26 30.10
N TYR A 204 18.18 29.22 29.73
CA TYR A 204 19.26 28.68 30.56
C TYR A 204 20.35 29.72 30.81
N PHE A 205 20.77 30.42 29.75
CA PHE A 205 21.76 31.49 29.89
C PHE A 205 21.25 32.66 30.74
N ILE A 206 19.99 33.05 30.61
CA ILE A 206 19.40 34.11 31.45
C ILE A 206 19.39 33.70 32.94
N LEU A 207 19.14 32.42 33.22
CA LEU A 207 19.10 31.93 34.61
C LEU A 207 20.50 31.79 35.23
N LEU A 208 21.58 31.71 34.44
CA LEU A 208 22.96 31.70 34.95
C LEU A 208 23.33 32.97 35.71
N ASP A 209 22.72 34.10 35.37
CA ASP A 209 22.99 35.39 36.02
C ASP A 209 22.28 35.53 37.37
N TYR A 210 21.41 34.59 37.76
CA TYR A 210 20.68 34.62 39.03
C TYR A 210 21.39 33.83 40.14
N PRO A 211 21.68 34.46 41.30
CA PRO A 211 22.24 33.76 42.45
C PRO A 211 21.22 32.77 43.07
N ASP A 212 21.71 31.62 43.54
CA ASP A 212 20.96 30.54 44.23
C ASP A 212 19.98 29.68 43.41
N ASN A 213 20.13 29.60 42.08
CA ASN A 213 19.25 28.81 41.21
C ASN A 213 19.68 27.34 40.95
N SER A 214 20.41 26.69 41.87
CA SER A 214 21.02 25.37 41.66
C SER A 214 20.04 24.28 41.19
N MET A 215 18.83 24.20 41.77
CA MET A 215 17.80 23.22 41.39
C MET A 215 17.20 23.48 40.01
N LEU A 216 17.11 24.75 39.60
CA LEU A 216 16.57 25.16 38.30
C LEU A 216 17.47 24.76 37.14
N PHE A 217 18.79 24.81 37.34
CA PHE A 217 19.75 24.36 36.32
C PHE A 217 19.58 22.87 36.00
N TYR A 218 19.32 22.02 37.00
CA TYR A 218 19.11 20.59 36.77
C TYR A 218 17.82 20.31 35.98
N HIS A 219 16.73 21.01 36.29
CA HIS A 219 15.48 20.84 35.54
C HIS A 219 15.61 21.33 34.10
N LEU A 220 16.26 22.47 33.88
CA LEU A 220 16.42 23.00 32.55
C LEU A 220 17.40 22.18 31.70
N TYR A 221 18.46 21.65 32.31
CA TYR A 221 19.34 20.67 31.68
C TYR A 221 18.58 19.39 31.28
N LEU A 222 17.72 18.88 32.16
CA LEU A 222 16.87 17.73 31.86
C LEU A 222 15.93 18.01 30.68
N ILE A 223 15.28 19.17 30.66
CA ILE A 223 14.40 19.59 29.57
C ILE A 223 15.17 19.64 28.24
N ILE A 224 16.32 20.33 28.19
CA ILE A 224 17.16 20.41 26.98
C ILE A 224 17.59 19.00 26.52
N SER A 225 17.96 18.12 27.45
CA SER A 225 18.37 16.75 27.13
C SER A 225 17.25 15.91 26.52
N LEU A 226 16.01 16.06 27.01
CA LEU A 226 14.82 15.40 26.46
C LEU A 226 14.44 15.97 25.10
N SER A 227 14.56 17.28 24.91
CA SER A 227 14.34 17.95 23.61
C SER A 227 15.33 17.46 22.55
N LEU A 228 16.61 17.30 22.92
CA LEU A 228 17.65 16.76 22.03
C LEU A 228 17.39 15.29 21.65
N LEU A 229 16.98 14.45 22.61
CA LEU A 229 16.61 13.07 22.34
C LEU A 229 15.45 12.98 21.33
N SER A 230 14.46 13.83 21.49
CA SER A 230 13.30 13.89 20.60
C SER A 230 13.64 14.32 19.16
N ILE A 231 14.56 15.28 18.98
CA ILE A 231 15.08 15.64 17.66
C ILE A 231 15.80 14.45 17.03
N THR A 232 16.59 13.72 17.82
CA THR A 232 17.35 12.56 17.34
C THR A 232 16.42 11.46 16.83
N GLU A 233 15.34 11.16 17.56
CA GLU A 233 14.32 10.21 17.10
C GLU A 233 13.59 10.68 15.83
N SER A 234 13.23 11.97 15.76
CA SER A 234 12.58 12.57 14.59
C SER A 234 13.48 12.54 13.36
N LEU A 235 14.78 12.79 13.52
CA LEU A 235 15.78 12.67 12.47
C LEU A 235 15.95 11.21 12.03
N ASN A 236 16.09 10.27 12.95
CA ASN A 236 16.15 8.84 12.64
C ASN A 236 14.92 8.40 11.83
N TYR A 237 13.73 8.86 12.20
CA TYR A 237 12.51 8.59 11.45
C TYR A 237 12.54 9.12 10.01
N VAL A 238 13.05 10.34 9.81
CA VAL A 238 13.12 10.95 8.47
C VAL A 238 14.19 10.28 7.59
N TYR A 239 15.36 9.94 8.15
CA TYR A 239 16.52 9.52 7.38
C TYR A 239 16.68 7.99 7.25
N TYR A 240 16.27 7.18 8.23
CA TYR A 240 16.49 5.73 8.22
C TYR A 240 15.69 5.02 7.11
N ASP A 241 14.47 5.48 6.82
CA ASP A 241 13.62 4.86 5.81
C ASP A 241 13.92 5.37 4.37
N GLN A 242 14.56 6.54 4.25
CA GLN A 242 15.02 7.06 2.97
C GLN A 242 16.21 6.26 2.44
N ALA A 243 17.12 5.84 3.32
CA ALA A 243 18.20 4.91 2.99
C ALA A 243 17.69 3.52 2.58
N LEU A 244 16.58 3.05 3.15
CA LEU A 244 15.95 1.78 2.78
C LEU A 244 15.30 1.85 1.39
N GLN A 245 14.59 2.94 1.08
CA GLN A 245 13.99 3.18 -0.24
C GLN A 245 15.02 3.39 -1.35
N ASP A 246 16.15 4.03 -1.04
CA ASP A 246 17.26 4.20 -2.00
C ASP A 246 18.01 2.88 -2.21
N ALA A 247 18.07 2.00 -1.21
CA ALA A 247 18.63 0.65 -1.33
C ALA A 247 17.74 -0.32 -2.13
N GLU A 248 16.41 -0.19 -2.07
CA GLU A 248 15.45 -0.98 -2.87
C GLU A 248 15.36 -0.54 -4.34
N ARG A 249 15.91 0.64 -4.69
CA ARG A 249 15.96 1.18 -6.06
C ARG A 249 17.23 0.79 -6.85
N ILE A 250 18.20 0.15 -6.20
CA ILE A 250 19.48 -0.31 -6.80
C ILE A 250 19.34 -1.80 -7.16
#